data_AF-A0A2E7R6W1-F1
#
_entry.id   AF-A0A2E7R6W1-F1
#
_cell.length_a   1.000
_cell.length_b   1.000
_cell.length_c   1.000
_cell.angle_alpha   90.00
_cell.angle_beta   90.00
_cell.angle_gamma   90.00
#
_symmetry.space_group_name_H-M   'P 1'
#
loop_
_entity.id
_entity.type
_entity.pdbx_description
1 polymer ?
#
loop_
_entity_poly.entity_id
_entity_poly.type
_entity_poly.pdbx_seq_one_letter_code
_entity_poly.pdbx_strand_id
1 'polypeptide(L)'
;MEIHKKQTLSESFSVYFEKRMARILLLGIISGFPWVLIGSSLSLWLKEDGLSRSTIGWAGLIFAVYAFNYLWAPIIDRIRIPWLTNKIGHRRGWIVTMQIIILISLICWSLVDPTANLALVITIGLIIAIASATQDITVDALRIEQIGKDEGKAMQAGAAMAVVGWWT
;
A
#
# COMPACT_ATOMS: atom_id res chain seq x y z
N MET A 1 43.76 13.23 -5.49
CA MET A 1 42.98 12.57 -6.55
C MET A 1 42.48 11.26 -5.95
N GLU A 2 41.27 11.24 -5.39
CA GLU A 2 40.72 10.01 -4.81
C GLU A 2 40.38 9.04 -5.93
N ILE A 3 41.02 7.88 -5.91
CA ILE A 3 40.76 6.80 -6.86
C ILE A 3 39.44 6.15 -6.42
N HIS A 4 38.34 6.48 -7.10
CA HIS A 4 37.09 5.75 -6.93
C HIS A 4 37.32 4.28 -7.35
N LYS A 5 37.46 3.41 -6.35
CA LYS A 5 37.53 1.97 -6.54
C LYS A 5 36.25 1.52 -7.24
N LYS A 6 36.37 1.02 -8.48
CA LYS A 6 35.23 0.44 -9.21
C LYS A 6 34.65 -0.69 -8.36
N GLN A 7 33.42 -0.52 -7.93
CA GLN A 7 32.70 -1.55 -7.18
C GLN A 7 32.41 -2.73 -8.09
N THR A 8 32.58 -3.91 -7.55
CA THR A 8 32.28 -5.15 -8.26
C THR A 8 30.77 -5.36 -8.34
N LEU A 9 30.30 -6.12 -9.34
CA LEU A 9 28.88 -6.46 -9.48
C LEU A 9 28.35 -7.17 -8.22
N SER A 10 29.16 -8.05 -7.62
CA SER A 10 28.83 -8.76 -6.38
C SER A 10 28.56 -7.80 -5.21
N GLU A 11 29.41 -6.78 -5.03
CA GLU A 11 29.23 -5.74 -4.00
C GLU A 11 28.01 -4.85 -4.25
N SER A 12 27.49 -4.82 -5.48
CA SER A 12 26.27 -4.07 -5.81
C SER A 12 25.01 -4.88 -5.47
N PHE A 13 25.04 -6.20 -5.64
CA PHE A 13 23.92 -7.09 -5.32
C PHE A 13 23.81 -7.43 -3.82
N SER A 14 24.90 -7.36 -3.06
CA SER A 14 24.90 -7.71 -1.62
C SER A 14 23.88 -6.93 -0.79
N VAL A 15 23.60 -5.68 -1.18
CA VAL A 15 22.63 -4.79 -0.52
C VAL A 15 21.21 -5.39 -0.51
N TYR A 16 20.83 -6.12 -1.55
CA TYR A 16 19.50 -6.75 -1.65
C TYR A 16 19.31 -7.93 -0.69
N PHE A 17 20.39 -8.55 -0.21
CA PHE A 17 20.35 -9.69 0.71
C PHE A 17 20.35 -9.29 2.19
N GLU A 18 20.34 -8.00 2.49
CA GLU A 18 20.26 -7.53 3.86
C GLU A 18 18.89 -7.84 4.48
N LYS A 19 18.86 -8.22 5.77
CA LYS A 19 17.62 -8.56 6.50
C LYS A 19 16.53 -7.48 6.43
N ARG A 20 16.91 -6.21 6.27
CA ARG A 20 15.95 -5.11 6.11
C ARG A 20 15.24 -5.12 4.76
N MET A 21 15.88 -5.61 3.69
CA MET A 21 15.27 -5.68 2.36
C MET A 21 14.14 -6.69 2.32
N ALA A 22 14.28 -7.83 3.00
CA ALA A 22 13.19 -8.78 3.18
C ALA A 22 12.00 -8.15 3.91
N ARG A 23 12.24 -7.32 4.95
CA ARG A 23 11.16 -6.59 5.64
C ARG A 23 10.49 -5.57 4.74
N ILE A 24 11.26 -4.82 3.95
CA ILE A 24 10.73 -3.83 3.01
C ILE A 24 9.91 -4.50 1.90
N LEU A 25 10.37 -5.65 1.39
CA LEU A 25 9.63 -6.47 0.43
C LEU A 25 8.28 -6.90 1.01
N LEU A 26 8.27 -7.47 2.22
CA LEU A 26 7.04 -7.89 2.89
C LEU A 26 6.08 -6.71 3.14
N LEU A 27 6.61 -5.54 3.49
CA LEU A 27 5.81 -4.33 3.63
C LEU A 27 5.21 -3.88 2.29
N GLY A 28 5.96 -4.01 1.19
CA GLY A 28 5.47 -3.78 -0.17
C GLY A 28 4.29 -4.70 -0.50
N ILE A 29 4.43 -6.01 -0.24
CA ILE A 29 3.35 -7.00 -0.46
C ILE A 29 2.10 -6.64 0.33
N ILE A 30 2.25 -6.32 1.62
CA ILE A 30 1.12 -5.91 2.48
C ILE A 30 0.45 -4.64 1.95
N SER A 31 1.21 -3.72 1.34
CA SER A 31 0.69 -2.47 0.79
C SER A 31 -0.08 -2.66 -0.52
N GLY A 32 0.46 -3.47 -1.45
CA GLY A 32 -0.13 -3.69 -2.77
C GLY A 32 -1.32 -4.65 -2.76
N PHE A 33 -1.34 -5.61 -1.83
CA PHE A 33 -2.36 -6.66 -1.79
C PHE A 33 -3.82 -6.14 -1.81
N PRO A 34 -4.22 -5.15 -1.00
CA PRO A 34 -5.60 -4.67 -1.03
C PRO A 34 -5.99 -4.04 -2.38
N TRP A 35 -5.06 -3.35 -3.05
CA TRP A 35 -5.32 -2.75 -4.37
C TRP A 35 -5.65 -3.83 -5.40
N VAL A 36 -4.81 -4.86 -5.49
CA VAL A 36 -4.99 -5.99 -6.42
C VAL A 36 -6.29 -6.74 -6.09
N LEU A 37 -6.54 -7.00 -4.80
CA LEU A 37 -7.72 -7.72 -4.34
C LEU A 37 -9.00 -7.00 -4.78
N ILE A 38 -9.15 -5.71 -4.46
CA ILE A 38 -10.35 -4.95 -4.82
C ILE A 38 -10.47 -4.84 -6.34
N GLY A 39 -9.37 -4.55 -7.03
CA GLY A 39 -9.39 -4.29 -8.48
C GLY A 39 -9.82 -5.50 -9.27
N SER A 40 -9.26 -6.66 -8.94
CA SER A 40 -9.61 -7.94 -9.56
C SER A 40 -11.01 -8.40 -9.15
N SER A 41 -11.31 -8.42 -7.85
CA SER A 41 -12.60 -8.91 -7.34
C SER A 41 -13.77 -8.03 -7.80
N LEU A 42 -13.68 -6.70 -7.70
CA LEU A 42 -14.76 -5.80 -8.10
C LEU A 42 -15.04 -5.91 -9.61
N SER A 43 -13.98 -5.92 -10.43
CA SER A 43 -14.13 -6.02 -11.88
C SER A 43 -14.75 -7.35 -12.31
N LEU A 44 -14.33 -8.46 -11.67
CA LEU A 44 -14.88 -9.78 -11.95
C LEU A 44 -16.33 -9.87 -11.51
N TRP A 45 -16.63 -9.44 -10.29
CA TRP A 45 -17.96 -9.56 -9.69
C TRP A 45 -19.01 -8.75 -10.45
N LEU A 46 -18.70 -7.48 -10.79
CA LEU A 46 -19.60 -6.66 -11.60
C LEU A 46 -19.80 -7.21 -13.01
N LYS A 47 -18.80 -7.89 -13.57
CA LYS A 47 -18.91 -8.52 -14.89
C LYS A 47 -19.81 -9.76 -14.84
N GLU A 48 -19.68 -10.59 -13.81
CA GLU A 48 -20.50 -11.79 -13.60
C GLU A 48 -21.98 -11.45 -13.39
N ASP A 49 -22.26 -10.34 -12.69
CA ASP A 49 -23.60 -9.80 -12.51
C ASP A 49 -24.16 -9.10 -13.76
N GLY A 50 -23.44 -9.15 -14.89
CA GLY A 50 -23.91 -8.66 -16.18
C GLY A 50 -23.88 -7.13 -16.34
N LEU A 51 -23.18 -6.40 -15.47
CA LEU A 51 -23.05 -4.94 -15.62
C LEU A 51 -22.22 -4.59 -16.86
N SER A 52 -22.53 -3.42 -17.44
CA SER A 52 -21.84 -2.95 -18.64
C SER A 52 -20.37 -2.62 -18.37
N ARG A 53 -19.54 -2.74 -19.40
CA ARG A 53 -18.12 -2.34 -19.35
C ARG A 53 -17.93 -0.88 -18.94
N SER A 54 -18.87 0.01 -19.31
CA SER A 54 -18.81 1.41 -18.90
C SER A 54 -19.03 1.56 -17.39
N THR A 55 -20.00 0.85 -16.81
CA THR A 55 -20.24 0.88 -15.36
C THR A 55 -19.06 0.31 -14.59
N ILE A 56 -18.45 -0.77 -15.06
CA ILE A 56 -17.20 -1.31 -14.48
C ILE A 56 -16.08 -0.27 -14.53
N GLY A 57 -15.92 0.43 -15.65
CA GLY A 57 -14.96 1.52 -15.77
C GLY A 57 -15.20 2.66 -14.78
N TRP A 58 -16.46 3.08 -14.61
CA TRP A 58 -16.84 4.08 -13.61
C TRP A 58 -16.58 3.61 -12.18
N ALA A 59 -16.90 2.36 -11.86
CA ALA A 59 -16.60 1.77 -10.55
C ALA A 59 -15.09 1.74 -10.26
N GLY A 60 -14.25 1.54 -11.29
CA GLY A 60 -12.80 1.60 -11.19
C GLY A 60 -12.24 2.97 -10.77
N LEU A 61 -13.01 4.06 -10.86
CA LEU A 61 -12.56 5.38 -10.41
C LEU A 61 -12.28 5.47 -8.91
N ILE A 62 -12.72 4.50 -8.11
CA ILE A 62 -12.31 4.42 -6.69
C ILE A 62 -10.78 4.39 -6.54
N PHE A 63 -10.04 3.88 -7.53
CA PHE A 63 -8.58 3.85 -7.52
C PHE A 63 -7.93 5.21 -7.81
N ALA A 64 -8.69 6.21 -8.28
CA ALA A 64 -8.17 7.56 -8.47
C ALA A 64 -7.56 8.14 -7.17
N VAL A 65 -8.05 7.67 -6.02
CA VAL A 65 -7.54 7.99 -4.68
C VAL A 65 -6.02 7.82 -4.56
N TYR A 66 -5.43 6.81 -5.22
CA TYR A 66 -3.98 6.59 -5.18
C TYR A 66 -3.20 7.70 -5.91
N ALA A 67 -3.80 8.35 -6.91
CA ALA A 67 -3.14 9.41 -7.67
C ALA A 67 -2.90 10.69 -6.85
N PHE A 68 -3.65 10.87 -5.76
CA PHE A 68 -3.57 12.07 -4.92
C PHE A 68 -3.42 11.77 -3.42
N ASN A 69 -3.03 10.55 -3.06
CA ASN A 69 -2.83 10.13 -1.68
C ASN A 69 -1.76 10.91 -0.92
N TYR A 70 -0.79 11.46 -1.64
CA TYR A 70 0.25 12.34 -1.09
C TYR A 70 -0.34 13.60 -0.45
N LEU A 71 -1.55 14.04 -0.83
CA LEU A 71 -2.16 15.27 -0.30
C LEU A 71 -2.46 15.18 1.20
N TRP A 72 -2.79 14.00 1.72
CA TRP A 72 -3.07 13.82 3.14
C TRP A 72 -1.92 13.20 3.93
N ALA A 73 -0.79 12.90 3.29
CA ALA A 73 0.41 12.44 4.01
C ALA A 73 0.83 13.36 5.18
N PRO A 74 0.79 14.72 5.06
CA PRO A 74 1.10 15.60 6.19
C PRO A 74 0.15 15.47 7.38
N ILE A 75 -1.08 15.02 7.13
CA ILE A 75 -2.08 14.77 8.19
C ILE A 75 -1.69 13.50 8.94
N ILE A 76 -1.35 12.44 8.20
CA ILE A 76 -0.90 11.16 8.77
C ILE A 76 0.34 11.36 9.64
N ASP A 77 1.30 12.17 9.18
CA ASP A 77 2.52 12.48 9.92
C ASP A 77 2.27 13.20 11.27
N ARG A 78 1.18 13.98 11.36
CA ARG A 78 0.87 14.78 12.56
C ARG A 78 -0.04 14.05 13.53
N ILE A 79 -1.00 13.29 13.02
CA ILE A 79 -2.01 12.64 13.84
C ILE A 79 -1.44 11.34 14.42
N ARG A 80 -1.40 11.25 15.74
CA ARG A 80 -1.01 10.03 16.45
C ARG A 80 -2.24 9.21 16.78
N ILE A 81 -2.22 7.92 16.41
CA ILE A 81 -3.24 6.96 16.84
C ILE A 81 -3.11 6.75 18.35
N PRO A 82 -4.12 7.11 19.18
CA PRO A 82 -4.08 6.94 20.62
C PRO A 82 -3.81 5.47 20.99
N TRP A 83 -3.10 5.24 22.10
CA TRP A 83 -2.68 3.92 22.62
C TRP A 83 -1.69 3.15 21.71
N LEU A 84 -2.01 2.99 20.43
CA LEU A 84 -1.24 2.16 19.50
C LEU A 84 0.12 2.78 19.15
N THR A 85 0.16 4.11 18.97
CA THR A 85 1.40 4.84 18.68
C THR A 85 2.46 4.62 19.77
N ASN A 86 2.05 4.62 21.04
CA ASN A 86 2.97 4.43 22.18
C ASN A 86 3.46 2.99 22.30
N LYS A 87 2.71 2.01 21.77
CA LYS A 87 3.03 0.58 21.89
C LYS A 87 3.92 0.06 20.77
N ILE A 88 3.63 0.45 19.53
CA ILE A 88 4.31 -0.10 18.33
C ILE A 88 4.99 0.95 17.45
N GLY A 89 4.89 2.23 17.82
CA GLY A 89 5.41 3.34 17.03
C GLY A 89 4.37 3.93 16.07
N HIS A 90 4.65 5.14 15.61
CA HIS A 90 3.72 5.97 14.86
C HIS A 90 3.30 5.33 13.51
N ARG A 91 4.26 5.01 12.64
CA ARG A 91 3.99 4.40 11.32
C ARG A 91 3.28 3.06 11.44
N ARG A 92 3.78 2.19 12.31
CA ARG A 92 3.19 0.86 12.53
C ARG A 92 1.76 0.95 13.08
N GLY A 93 1.49 1.95 13.92
CA GLY A 93 0.14 2.23 14.41
C GLY A 93 -0.84 2.54 13.29
N TRP A 94 -0.44 3.40 12.35
CA TRP A 94 -1.25 3.70 11.16
C TRP A 94 -1.47 2.48 10.27
N ILE A 95 -0.42 1.72 9.96
CA ILE A 95 -0.52 0.49 9.14
C ILE A 95 -1.52 -0.49 9.76
N VAL A 96 -1.38 -0.81 11.05
CA VAL A 96 -2.29 -1.75 11.73
C VAL A 96 -3.73 -1.21 11.74
N THR A 97 -3.91 0.09 11.94
CA THR A 97 -5.24 0.72 11.93
C THR A 97 -5.90 0.59 10.56
N MET A 98 -5.17 0.90 9.49
CA MET A 98 -5.69 0.78 8.12
C MET A 98 -5.99 -0.68 7.76
N GLN A 99 -5.14 -1.62 8.17
CA GLN A 99 -5.39 -3.05 7.96
C GLN A 99 -6.70 -3.52 8.62
N ILE A 100 -7.00 -3.03 9.83
CA ILE A 100 -8.27 -3.33 10.52
C ILE A 100 -9.46 -2.73 9.78
N ILE A 101 -9.35 -1.48 9.30
CA ILE A 101 -10.41 -0.82 8.52
C ILE A 101 -10.68 -1.61 7.22
N ILE A 102 -9.62 -2.02 6.52
CA ILE A 102 -9.71 -2.85 5.31
C ILE A 102 -10.41 -4.17 5.63
N LEU A 103 -10.00 -4.87 6.70
CA LEU A 103 -10.60 -6.14 7.10
C LEU A 103 -12.10 -6.01 7.40
N ILE A 104 -12.49 -5.03 8.21
CA ILE A 104 -13.90 -4.79 8.55
C ILE A 104 -14.70 -4.47 7.26
N SER A 105 -14.13 -3.63 6.40
CA SER A 105 -14.77 -3.25 5.15
C SER A 105 -14.95 -4.44 4.20
N LEU A 106 -13.97 -5.36 4.12
CA LEU A 106 -14.09 -6.59 3.33
C LEU A 106 -15.17 -7.53 3.88
N ILE A 107 -15.30 -7.64 5.22
CA ILE A 107 -16.39 -8.40 5.84
C ILE A 107 -17.74 -7.78 5.47
N CYS A 108 -17.88 -6.46 5.56
CA CYS A 108 -19.09 -5.78 5.12
C CYS A 108 -19.34 -6.00 3.62
N TRP A 109 -18.29 -5.94 2.79
CA TRP A 109 -18.38 -6.12 1.34
C TRP A 109 -18.91 -7.51 0.97
N SER A 110 -18.49 -8.55 1.69
CA SER A 110 -18.95 -9.93 1.47
C SER A 110 -20.44 -10.18 1.80
N LEU A 111 -21.09 -9.24 2.49
CA LEU A 111 -22.49 -9.35 2.90
C LEU A 111 -23.44 -8.54 2.00
N VAL A 112 -22.91 -7.82 1.01
CA VAL A 112 -23.69 -6.95 0.12
C VAL A 112 -23.83 -7.61 -1.24
N ASP A 113 -25.01 -7.50 -1.84
CA ASP A 113 -25.27 -7.93 -3.22
C ASP A 113 -25.15 -6.71 -4.17
N PRO A 114 -24.32 -6.75 -5.23
CA PRO A 114 -24.14 -5.64 -6.16
C PRO A 114 -25.38 -5.35 -6.99
N THR A 115 -26.18 -6.38 -7.27
CA THR A 115 -27.44 -6.25 -8.00
C THR A 115 -28.50 -5.57 -7.16
N ALA A 116 -28.45 -5.74 -5.83
CA ALA A 116 -29.34 -5.07 -4.89
C ALA A 116 -28.93 -3.62 -4.61
N ASN A 117 -27.63 -3.33 -4.44
CA ASN A 117 -27.16 -1.98 -4.13
C ASN A 117 -25.72 -1.71 -4.60
N LEU A 118 -25.56 -1.43 -5.90
CA LEU A 118 -24.28 -1.06 -6.51
C LEU A 118 -23.61 0.15 -5.81
N ALA A 119 -24.39 1.15 -5.40
CA ALA A 119 -23.83 2.34 -4.75
C ALA A 119 -23.16 2.00 -3.42
N LEU A 120 -23.74 1.08 -2.64
CA LEU A 120 -23.16 0.60 -1.39
C LEU A 120 -21.88 -0.19 -1.64
N VAL A 121 -21.86 -1.07 -2.65
CA VAL A 121 -20.67 -1.83 -3.07
C VAL A 121 -19.53 -0.89 -3.44
N ILE A 122 -19.80 0.15 -4.25
CA ILE A 122 -18.80 1.15 -4.65
C ILE A 122 -18.33 1.97 -3.44
N THR A 123 -19.23 2.33 -2.52
CA THR A 123 -18.88 3.10 -1.33
C THR A 123 -17.94 2.32 -0.41
N ILE A 124 -18.23 1.04 -0.19
CA ILE A 124 -17.34 0.15 0.58
C ILE A 124 -16.00 0.00 -0.14
N GLY A 125 -16.01 -0.23 -1.46
CA GLY A 125 -14.79 -0.28 -2.27
C GLY A 125 -13.94 0.99 -2.16
N LEU A 126 -14.57 2.17 -2.16
CA LEU A 126 -13.90 3.45 -1.98
C LEU A 126 -13.27 3.59 -0.59
N ILE A 127 -13.96 3.16 0.48
CA ILE A 127 -13.41 3.16 1.84
C ILE A 127 -12.15 2.28 1.89
N ILE A 128 -12.20 1.09 1.30
CA ILE A 128 -11.03 0.20 1.24
C ILE A 128 -9.90 0.85 0.44
N ALA A 129 -10.20 1.47 -0.71
CA ALA A 129 -9.21 2.17 -1.53
C ALA A 129 -8.54 3.33 -0.78
N ILE A 130 -9.29 4.13 -0.03
CA ILE A 130 -8.75 5.21 0.82
C ILE A 130 -7.88 4.64 1.95
N ALA A 131 -8.35 3.60 2.63
CA ALA A 131 -7.60 2.97 3.71
C ALA A 131 -6.29 2.35 3.19
N SER A 132 -6.33 1.67 2.04
CA SER A 132 -5.16 1.08 1.42
C SER A 132 -4.20 2.14 0.88
N ALA A 133 -4.68 3.19 0.22
CA ALA A 133 -3.82 4.31 -0.22
C ALA A 133 -3.17 5.04 0.96
N THR A 134 -3.84 5.10 2.12
CA THR A 134 -3.28 5.64 3.36
C THR A 134 -2.24 4.71 3.99
N GLN A 135 -2.47 3.40 3.94
CA GLN A 135 -1.48 2.39 4.31
C GLN A 135 -0.22 2.50 3.44
N ASP A 136 -0.40 2.73 2.14
CA ASP A 136 0.67 2.82 1.15
C ASP A 136 1.66 3.95 1.43
N ILE A 137 1.16 5.19 1.55
CA ILE A 137 2.01 6.33 1.92
C ILE A 137 2.69 6.15 3.29
N THR A 138 2.04 5.43 4.21
CA THR A 138 2.60 5.16 5.55
C THR A 138 3.74 4.14 5.48
N VAL A 139 3.58 3.09 4.65
CA VAL A 139 4.61 2.08 4.38
C VAL A 139 5.81 2.73 3.69
N ASP A 140 5.57 3.62 2.72
CA ASP A 140 6.63 4.36 2.04
C ASP A 140 7.46 5.21 3.01
N ALA A 141 6.79 5.92 3.92
CA ALA A 141 7.49 6.70 4.94
C ALA A 141 8.25 5.79 5.93
N LEU A 142 7.65 4.68 6.35
CA LEU A 142 8.31 3.70 7.24
C LEU A 142 9.56 3.09 6.60
N ARG A 143 9.56 2.84 5.29
CA ARG A 143 10.75 2.37 4.55
C ARG A 143 11.87 3.39 4.62
N ILE A 144 11.57 4.66 4.35
CA ILE A 144 12.56 5.75 4.36
C ILE A 144 13.17 5.91 5.75
N GLU A 145 12.35 5.84 6.81
CA GLU A 145 12.80 5.95 8.21
C GLU A 145 13.69 4.77 8.66
N GLN A 146 13.69 3.63 7.97
CA GLN A 146 14.49 2.45 8.31
C GLN A 146 15.90 2.46 7.71
N ILE A 147 16.21 3.41 6.83
CA ILE A 147 17.48 3.47 6.09
C ILE A 147 18.20 4.76 6.48
N GLY A 148 19.48 4.65 6.87
CA GLY A 148 20.27 5.81 7.26
C GLY A 148 20.41 6.82 6.11
N LYS A 149 20.53 8.11 6.46
CA LYS A 149 20.61 9.20 5.47
C LYS A 149 21.82 9.07 4.52
N ASP A 150 22.90 8.48 5.01
CA ASP A 150 24.14 8.27 4.25
C ASP A 150 24.16 6.94 3.47
N GLU A 151 23.06 6.18 3.51
CA GLU A 151 22.95 4.85 2.90
C GLU A 151 22.24 4.89 1.54
N GLY A 152 22.68 5.78 0.64
CA GLY A 152 22.00 6.02 -0.64
C GLY A 152 21.75 4.77 -1.49
N LYS A 153 22.66 3.79 -1.48
CA LYS A 153 22.46 2.51 -2.16
C LYS A 153 21.34 1.67 -1.56
N ALA A 154 21.30 1.58 -0.23
CA ALA A 154 20.25 0.86 0.47
C ALA A 154 18.91 1.55 0.26
N MET A 155 18.88 2.88 0.17
CA MET A 155 17.66 3.63 -0.15
C MET A 155 17.11 3.24 -1.53
N GLN A 156 17.97 3.19 -2.54
CA GLN A 156 17.58 2.78 -3.91
C GLN A 156 17.12 1.31 -3.95
N ALA A 157 17.88 0.40 -3.33
CA ALA A 157 17.50 -1.01 -3.24
C ALA A 157 16.18 -1.18 -2.47
N GLY A 158 15.99 -0.46 -1.37
CA GLY A 158 14.75 -0.47 -0.60
C GLY A 158 13.55 0.01 -1.42
N ALA A 159 13.70 1.07 -2.21
CA ALA A 159 12.64 1.51 -3.12
C ALA A 159 12.29 0.42 -4.14
N ALA A 160 13.29 -0.22 -4.75
CA ALA A 160 13.09 -1.33 -5.68
C ALA A 160 12.38 -2.52 -5.01
N MET A 161 12.81 -2.92 -3.81
CA MET A 161 12.19 -4.03 -3.07
C MET A 161 10.75 -3.73 -2.67
N ALA A 162 10.44 -2.49 -2.30
CA ALA A 162 9.07 -2.08 -1.99
C ALA A 162 8.16 -2.17 -3.23
N VAL A 163 8.63 -1.66 -4.38
CA VAL A 163 7.87 -1.72 -5.64
C VAL A 163 7.68 -3.17 -6.10
N VAL A 164 8.72 -4.00 -6.07
CA VAL A 164 8.60 -5.43 -6.40
C VAL A 164 7.57 -6.10 -5.50
N GLY A 165 7.63 -5.84 -4.19
CA GLY A 165 6.66 -6.36 -3.25
C GLY A 165 5.24 -5.90 -3.55
N TRP A 166 5.05 -4.64 -3.91
CA TRP A 166 3.74 -4.06 -4.21
C TRP A 166 3.04 -4.72 -5.40
N TRP A 167 3.81 -5.16 -6.41
CA TRP A 167 3.30 -5.82 -7.62
C TRP A 167 3.29 -7.35 -7.56
N THR A 168 3.72 -7.96 -6.45
CA THR A 168 3.72 -9.42 -6.25
C THR A 168 2.33 -9.90 -5.85
#